data_AF-A0A7C4WTM4-F1
#
_entry.id   AF-A0A7C4WTM4-F1
#
_cell.length_a   1.000
_cell.length_b   1.000
_cell.length_c   1.000
_cell.angle_alpha   90.00
_cell.angle_beta   90.00
_cell.angle_gamma   90.00
#
_symmetry.space_group_name_H-M   'P 1'
#
loop_
_entity.id
_entity.type
_entity.pdbx_description
1 polymer ?
#
loop_
_entity_poly.entity_id
_entity_poly.type
_entity_poly.pdbx_seq_one_letter_code
_entity_poly.pdbx_strand_id
1 'polypeptide(L)'
;MKDNLAKLLAVLVAENGSYTYVDKLGYAPSKDLVLYYLREALRDFHSLRNKTQWDNPKAFAEAGDIKMEFVEKEIEDIAKVTGLKDLREVVSLITAKALSTASRLTA
;
A
#
# COMPACT_ATOMS: atom_id res chain seq x y z
N MET A 1 -0.26 3.11 -15.48
CA MET A 1 -0.62 3.46 -14.09
C MET A 1 0.57 3.13 -13.21
N LYS A 2 0.94 4.05 -12.32
CA LYS A 2 2.15 3.93 -11.53
C LYS A 2 1.80 3.32 -10.18
N ASP A 3 1.66 2.00 -10.12
CA ASP A 3 1.14 1.20 -8.99
C ASP A 3 2.03 1.23 -7.71
N ASN A 4 2.56 2.39 -7.33
CA ASN A 4 3.54 2.54 -6.26
C ASN A 4 2.91 2.34 -4.89
N LEU A 5 1.67 2.80 -4.71
CA LEU A 5 0.93 2.57 -3.48
C LEU A 5 0.63 1.08 -3.30
N ALA A 6 0.28 0.36 -4.37
CA ALA A 6 0.10 -1.09 -4.33
C ALA A 6 1.42 -1.83 -3.99
N LYS A 7 2.54 -1.41 -4.58
CA LYS A 7 3.88 -1.93 -4.26
C LYS A 7 4.26 -1.68 -2.80
N LEU A 8 3.97 -0.50 -2.27
CA LEU A 8 4.22 -0.15 -0.87
C LEU A 8 3.47 -1.08 0.08
N LEU A 9 2.17 -1.28 -0.18
CA LEU A 9 1.37 -2.23 0.60
C LEU A 9 1.90 -3.67 0.45
N ALA A 10 2.31 -4.06 -0.75
CA ALA A 10 2.89 -5.38 -1.00
C ALA A 10 4.18 -5.62 -0.21
N VAL A 11 5.06 -4.62 -0.13
CA VAL A 11 6.28 -4.67 0.69
C VAL A 11 5.94 -4.89 2.15
N LEU A 12 4.98 -4.13 2.70
CA LEU A 12 4.55 -4.30 4.09
C LEU A 12 4.01 -5.70 4.36
N VAL A 13 3.24 -6.27 3.42
CA VAL A 13 2.74 -7.64 3.52
C VAL A 13 3.90 -8.65 3.49
N ALA A 14 4.80 -8.52 2.52
CA ALA A 14 5.87 -9.48 2.27
C ALA A 14 6.93 -9.50 3.38
N GLU A 15 7.20 -8.35 3.99
CA GLU A 15 8.16 -8.23 5.08
C GLU A 15 7.54 -8.61 6.44
N ASN A 16 6.35 -8.09 6.76
CA ASN A 16 5.75 -8.31 8.08
C ASN A 16 4.90 -9.59 8.17
N GLY A 17 4.64 -10.28 7.04
CA GLY A 17 3.75 -11.44 6.98
C GLY A 17 2.29 -11.10 7.35
N SER A 18 1.87 -9.84 7.21
CA SER A 18 0.57 -9.35 7.69
C SER A 18 -0.21 -8.61 6.59
N TYR A 19 -1.48 -8.96 6.44
CA TYR A 19 -2.42 -8.33 5.49
C TYR A 19 -3.14 -7.11 6.05
N THR A 20 -2.75 -6.63 7.24
CA THR A 20 -3.46 -5.61 8.03
C THR A 20 -3.97 -4.41 7.22
N TYR A 21 -3.12 -3.78 6.41
CA TYR A 21 -3.51 -2.59 5.64
C TYR A 21 -4.37 -2.92 4.42
N VAL A 22 -4.13 -4.07 3.79
CA VAL A 22 -4.95 -4.56 2.68
C VAL A 22 -6.38 -4.79 3.17
N ASP A 23 -6.54 -5.44 4.32
CA ASP A 23 -7.84 -5.72 4.92
C ASP A 23 -8.53 -4.43 5.39
N LYS A 24 -7.81 -3.59 6.15
CA LYS A 24 -8.33 -2.29 6.63
C LYS A 24 -8.84 -1.43 5.46
N LEU A 25 -8.09 -1.35 4.36
CA LEU A 25 -8.50 -0.61 3.16
C LEU A 25 -9.68 -1.27 2.45
N GLY A 26 -9.68 -2.60 2.30
CA GLY A 26 -10.77 -3.35 1.66
C GLY A 26 -12.13 -3.19 2.35
N TYR A 27 -12.14 -2.96 3.66
CA TYR A 27 -13.36 -2.79 4.46
C TYR A 27 -13.67 -1.34 4.86
N ALA A 28 -12.91 -0.35 4.39
CA ALA A 28 -13.11 1.05 4.79
C ALA A 28 -14.43 1.61 4.20
N PRO A 29 -15.36 2.13 5.04
CA PRO A 29 -16.67 2.61 4.59
C PRO A 29 -16.66 4.08 4.14
N SER A 30 -15.56 4.81 4.36
CA SER A 30 -15.45 6.24 4.07
C SER A 30 -14.05 6.60 3.56
N LYS A 31 -13.99 7.71 2.81
CA LYS A 31 -12.73 8.28 2.34
C LYS A 31 -11.79 8.64 3.48
N ASP A 32 -12.32 9.21 4.56
CA ASP A 32 -11.51 9.60 5.72
C ASP A 32 -10.82 8.38 6.34
N LEU A 33 -11.52 7.25 6.41
CA LEU A 33 -10.95 6.03 6.96
C LEU A 33 -9.93 5.39 6.00
N VAL A 34 -10.17 5.44 4.68
CA VAL A 34 -9.17 5.06 3.67
C VAL A 34 -7.89 5.88 3.87
N LEU A 35 -7.99 7.22 3.90
CA LEU A 35 -6.83 8.10 4.06
C LEU A 35 -6.12 7.90 5.41
N TYR A 36 -6.88 7.65 6.48
CA TYR A 36 -6.33 7.31 7.79
C TYR A 36 -5.49 6.03 7.74
N TYR A 37 -5.99 4.97 7.11
CA TYR A 37 -5.25 3.70 6.99
C TYR A 37 -4.05 3.80 6.05
N LEU A 38 -4.14 4.59 4.97
CA LEU A 38 -2.99 4.89 4.13
C LEU A 38 -1.90 5.63 4.91
N ARG A 39 -2.27 6.57 5.78
CA ARG A 39 -1.33 7.24 6.68
C ARG A 39 -0.66 6.27 7.65
N GLU A 40 -1.41 5.33 8.23
CA GLU A 40 -0.82 4.29 9.08
C GLU A 40 0.17 3.41 8.30
N ALA A 41 -0.20 2.98 7.09
CA ALA A 41 0.67 2.17 6.23
C ALA A 41 1.96 2.92 5.86
N LEU A 42 1.86 4.20 5.50
CA LEU A 42 3.02 5.04 5.21
C LEU A 42 3.97 5.18 6.41
N ARG A 43 3.42 5.36 7.61
CA ARG A 43 4.22 5.46 8.84
C ARG A 43 5.01 4.16 9.07
N ASP A 44 4.35 3.03 8.93
CA ASP A 44 4.97 1.73 9.17
C ASP A 44 5.99 1.39 8.06
N PHE A 45 5.71 1.80 6.81
CA PHE A 45 6.68 1.71 5.71
C PHE A 45 7.90 2.59 5.95
N HIS A 46 7.71 3.81 6.45
CA HIS A 46 8.82 4.69 6.82
C HIS A 46 9.65 4.09 7.96
N SER A 47 9.02 3.50 8.97
CA SER A 47 9.72 2.77 10.03
C SER A 47 10.52 1.59 9.47
N LEU A 48 9.92 0.83 8.56
CA LEU A 48 10.56 -0.31 7.90
C LEU A 48 11.79 0.10 7.08
N ARG A 49 11.71 1.18 6.29
CA ARG A 49 12.84 1.71 5.51
C ARG A 49 14.05 2.12 6.35
N ASN A 50 13.84 2.45 7.61
CA ASN A 50 14.90 2.84 8.52
C ASN A 50 15.45 1.67 9.36
N LYS A 51 14.91 0.44 9.20
CA LYS A 51 15.50 -0.74 9.83
C LYS A 51 16.88 -1.04 9.22
N THR A 52 17.79 -1.51 10.06
CA THR A 52 19.14 -1.96 9.64
C THR A 52 19.13 -3.32 8.96
N GLN A 53 18.10 -4.14 9.20
CA GLN A 53 17.95 -5.46 8.64
C GLN A 53 16.51 -5.67 8.15
N TRP A 54 16.41 -6.31 6.99
CA TRP A 54 15.18 -6.76 6.36
C TRP A 54 15.19 -8.29 6.32
N ASP A 55 14.06 -8.90 6.62
CA ASP A 55 13.88 -10.34 6.60
C ASP A 55 13.64 -10.86 5.17
N ASN A 56 13.05 -10.02 4.30
CA ASN A 56 12.78 -10.35 2.90
C ASN A 56 13.63 -9.50 1.93
N PRO A 57 14.69 -10.07 1.30
CA PRO A 57 15.53 -9.35 0.33
C PRO A 57 14.78 -8.85 -0.90
N LYS A 58 13.73 -9.56 -1.35
CA LYS A 58 12.90 -9.12 -2.49
C LYS A 58 12.05 -7.91 -2.10
N ALA A 59 11.50 -7.90 -0.87
CA ALA A 59 10.78 -6.76 -0.35
C ALA A 59 11.68 -5.53 -0.22
N PHE A 60 12.93 -5.70 0.22
CA PHE A 60 13.92 -4.62 0.26
C PHE A 60 14.19 -4.03 -1.13
N ALA A 61 14.44 -4.88 -2.13
CA ALA A 61 14.67 -4.43 -3.50
C ALA A 61 13.45 -3.67 -4.07
N GLU A 62 12.25 -4.24 -3.91
CA GLU A 62 11.01 -3.59 -4.37
C GLU A 62 10.78 -2.25 -3.66
N ALA A 63 11.10 -2.15 -2.36
CA ALA A 63 10.99 -0.90 -1.60
C ALA A 63 11.91 0.21 -2.14
N GLY A 64 13.07 -0.15 -2.68
CA GLY A 64 14.01 0.77 -3.32
C GLY A 64 13.49 1.35 -4.63
N ASP A 65 12.65 0.61 -5.35
CA ASP A 65 12.07 1.02 -6.63
C ASP A 65 10.81 1.89 -6.48
N ILE A 66 10.26 2.00 -5.27
CA ILE A 66 9.07 2.80 -4.99
C ILE A 66 9.44 4.28 -5.05
N LYS A 67 8.78 4.98 -5.97
CA LYS A 67 8.92 6.43 -6.13
C LYS A 67 7.81 7.14 -5.34
N MET A 68 8.19 7.73 -4.21
CA MET A 68 7.25 8.37 -3.28
C MET A 68 6.45 9.52 -3.90
N GLU A 69 7.01 10.23 -4.89
CA GLU A 69 6.29 11.24 -5.69
C GLU A 69 5.01 10.70 -6.35
N PHE A 70 5.00 9.41 -6.74
CA PHE A 70 3.82 8.78 -7.31
C PHE A 70 2.87 8.25 -6.25
N VAL A 71 3.40 7.82 -5.10
CA VAL A 71 2.57 7.45 -3.95
C VAL A 71 1.78 8.66 -3.47
N GLU A 72 2.42 9.82 -3.35
CA GLU A 72 1.76 11.09 -2.98
C GLU A 72 0.65 11.44 -3.97
N LYS A 73 0.94 11.39 -5.28
CA LYS A 73 -0.06 11.63 -6.33
C LYS A 73 -1.24 10.65 -6.26
N GLU A 74 -0.97 9.37 -6.06
CA GLU A 74 -2.03 8.35 -5.93
C GLU A 74 -2.93 8.61 -4.71
N ILE A 75 -2.36 9.08 -3.59
CA ILE A 75 -3.14 9.47 -2.40
C ILE A 75 -3.99 10.70 -2.68
N GLU A 76 -3.45 11.72 -3.35
CA GLU A 76 -4.23 12.89 -3.76
C GLU A 76 -5.38 12.51 -4.70
N ASP A 77 -5.13 11.61 -5.65
CA ASP A 77 -6.13 11.14 -6.59
C ASP A 77 -7.27 10.40 -5.85
N ILE A 78 -6.95 9.59 -4.84
CA ILE A 78 -7.94 8.99 -3.93
C ILE A 78 -8.69 10.08 -3.14
N ALA A 79 -7.99 11.10 -2.65
CA ALA A 79 -8.61 12.18 -1.88
C ALA A 79 -9.64 13.00 -2.69
N LYS A 80 -9.44 13.08 -4.01
CA LYS A 80 -10.34 13.75 -4.96
C LYS A 80 -11.59 12.93 -5.29
N VAL A 81 -11.62 11.64 -4.98
CA VAL A 81 -12.81 10.80 -5.20
C VAL A 81 -13.96 11.25 -4.28
N THR A 82 -15.13 11.44 -4.87
CA THR A 82 -16.35 11.87 -4.16
C THR A 82 -17.37 10.73 -4.02
N GLY A 83 -17.46 9.84 -5.01
CA GLY A 83 -18.35 8.69 -4.99
C GLY A 83 -17.83 7.55 -4.13
N LEU A 84 -18.63 7.07 -3.17
CA LEU A 84 -18.27 5.90 -2.35
C LEU A 84 -18.09 4.63 -3.17
N LYS A 85 -18.86 4.48 -4.26
CA LYS A 85 -18.71 3.36 -5.20
C LYS A 85 -17.35 3.41 -5.89
N ASP A 86 -17.02 4.55 -6.48
CA ASP A 86 -15.75 4.75 -7.18
C ASP A 86 -14.56 4.61 -6.23
N LEU A 87 -14.67 5.12 -5.01
CA LEU A 87 -13.67 4.94 -3.96
C LEU A 87 -13.44 3.46 -3.67
N ARG A 88 -14.52 2.68 -3.51
CA ARG A 88 -14.43 1.25 -3.27
C ARG A 88 -13.76 0.52 -4.43
N GLU A 89 -14.09 0.86 -5.67
CA GLU A 89 -13.47 0.27 -6.87
C GLU A 89 -11.97 0.56 -6.93
N VAL A 90 -11.57 1.82 -6.72
CA VAL A 90 -10.16 2.24 -6.70
C VAL A 90 -9.38 1.51 -5.61
N VAL A 91 -9.90 1.51 -4.38
CA VAL A 91 -9.25 0.86 -3.24
C VAL A 91 -9.16 -0.65 -3.46
N SER A 92 -10.22 -1.29 -3.97
CA SER A 92 -10.23 -2.72 -4.28
C SER A 92 -9.18 -3.09 -5.33
N LEU A 93 -8.99 -2.24 -6.34
CA LEU A 93 -7.96 -2.47 -7.36
C LEU A 93 -6.55 -2.36 -6.76
N ILE A 94 -6.31 -1.37 -5.90
CA ILE A 94 -5.02 -1.18 -5.23
C ILE A 94 -4.70 -2.39 -4.33
N THR A 95 -5.65 -2.84 -3.52
CA THR A 95 -5.46 -3.99 -2.61
C THR A 95 -5.27 -5.29 -3.38
N ALA A 96 -6.01 -5.52 -4.47
CA ALA A 96 -5.80 -6.68 -5.34
C ALA A 96 -4.40 -6.70 -5.97
N LYS A 97 -3.92 -5.55 -6.46
CA LYS A 97 -2.56 -5.41 -7.02
C LYS A 97 -1.49 -5.59 -5.95
N ALA A 98 -1.73 -5.11 -4.73
CA ALA A 98 -0.83 -5.29 -3.60
C ALA A 98 -0.68 -6.79 -3.28
N LEU A 99 -1.79 -7.53 -3.17
CA LEU A 99 -1.79 -8.97 -2.92
C LEU A 99 -1.08 -9.75 -4.04
N SER A 100 -1.40 -9.43 -5.31
CA SER A 100 -0.72 -10.05 -6.45
C SER A 100 0.79 -9.81 -6.41
N THR A 101 1.22 -8.60 -6.05
CA THR A 101 2.64 -8.25 -5.96
C THR A 101 3.31 -8.94 -4.77
N ALA A 102 2.69 -8.93 -3.59
CA ALA A 102 3.19 -9.60 -2.40
C ALA A 102 3.44 -11.09 -2.65
N SER A 103 2.54 -11.77 -3.37
CA SER A 103 2.71 -13.19 -3.73
C SER A 103 4.00 -13.46 -4.52
N ARG A 104 4.46 -12.51 -5.35
CA ARG A 104 5.73 -12.63 -6.10
C ARG A 104 6.95 -12.33 -5.22
N LEU A 105 6.79 -11.52 -4.18
CA LEU A 105 7.85 -11.18 -3.23
C LEU A 105 8.06 -12.28 -2.18
N THR A 106 7.05 -13.09 -1.91
CA THR A 106 7.10 -14.19 -0.93
C THR A 106 7.25 -15.58 -1.55
N ALA A 107 7.09 -15.72 -2.87
CA ALA A 107 7.47 -16.93 -3.63
C ALA A 107 8.99 -17.00 -3.79
#